data_AF-A0A0E3PR97-F1
#
_entry.id   AF-A0A0E3PR97-F1
#
_cell.length_a   1.000
_cell.length_b   1.000
_cell.length_c   1.000
_cell.angle_alpha   90.00
_cell.angle_beta   90.00
_cell.angle_gamma   90.00
#
_symmetry.space_group_name_H-M   'P 1'
#
loop_
_entity.id
_entity.type
_entity.pdbx_description
1 polymer ?
#
loop_
_entity_poly.entity_id
_entity_poly.type
_entity_poly.pdbx_seq_one_letter_code
_entity_poly.pdbx_strand_id
1 'polypeptide(L)'
;MVPVEISLIGTKLHRETVIFLGWSGPRGLASVVLLFIAVEEAKGIPGLETINLAVITTVLISIFAHGISAGSAGNWYSRIVAALPDDAPERREVKELLPVHKGFVVAESMNMNSRENAAKRNS
;
A
#
# COMPACT_ATOMS: atom_id res chain seq x y z
N MET A 1 10.52 8.10 -8.10
CA MET A 1 10.64 9.18 -7.10
C MET A 1 10.33 10.54 -7.72
N VAL A 2 11.05 10.97 -8.76
CA VAL A 2 10.87 12.29 -9.43
C VAL A 2 9.42 12.72 -9.70
N PRO A 3 8.51 11.89 -10.27
CA PRO A 3 7.13 12.35 -10.49
C PRO A 3 6.30 12.51 -9.21
N VAL A 4 6.61 11.74 -8.14
CA VAL A 4 5.97 11.91 -6.83
C VAL A 4 6.46 13.20 -6.19
N GLU A 5 7.77 13.44 -6.22
CA GLU A 5 8.39 14.66 -5.71
C GLU A 5 7.78 15.90 -6.37
N ILE A 6 7.68 15.90 -7.71
CA ILE A 6 7.07 16.99 -8.48
C ILE A 6 5.61 17.21 -8.08
N SER A 7 4.83 16.13 -7.91
CA SER A 7 3.43 16.23 -7.47
C SER A 7 3.26 16.77 -6.06
N LEU A 8 4.31 16.71 -5.23
CA LEU A 8 4.29 17.18 -3.84
C LEU A 8 4.94 18.56 -3.66
N ILE A 9 5.53 19.15 -4.72
CA ILE A 9 6.04 20.52 -4.72
C ILE A 9 4.87 21.47 -4.37
N GLY A 10 4.91 22.06 -3.17
CA GLY A 10 3.89 22.99 -2.67
C GLY A 10 3.10 22.49 -1.46
N THR A 11 3.22 21.22 -1.09
CA THR A 11 2.51 20.65 0.08
C THR A 11 3.19 20.97 1.43
N LYS A 12 4.40 21.54 1.41
CA LYS A 12 5.25 21.83 2.59
C LYS A 12 5.52 20.62 3.49
N LEU A 13 5.38 19.41 2.96
CA LEU A 13 5.74 18.18 3.66
C LEU A 13 7.25 18.08 3.86
N HIS A 14 7.64 17.47 4.97
CA HIS A 14 9.00 17.08 5.30
C HIS A 14 9.60 16.20 4.21
N ARG A 15 10.91 16.36 4.00
CA ARG A 15 11.65 15.70 2.93
C ARG A 15 11.63 14.18 3.10
N GLU A 16 11.65 13.74 4.35
CA GLU A 16 11.53 12.35 4.80
C GLU A 16 10.18 11.76 4.36
N THR A 17 9.10 12.52 4.50
CA THR A 17 7.74 12.15 4.06
C THR A 17 7.65 12.00 2.55
N VAL A 18 8.24 12.94 1.81
CA VAL A 18 8.27 12.90 0.34
C VAL A 18 9.07 11.70 -0.16
N ILE A 19 10.22 11.40 0.47
CA ILE A 19 11.05 10.23 0.15
C ILE A 19 10.31 8.94 0.48
N PHE A 20 9.63 8.87 1.63
CA PHE A 20 8.83 7.72 2.03
C PHE A 20 7.65 7.47 1.08
N LEU A 21 6.90 8.50 0.72
CA LEU A 21 5.80 8.43 -0.25
C LEU A 21 6.29 8.05 -1.64
N GLY A 22 7.46 8.58 -2.03
CA GLY A 22 8.14 8.16 -3.24
C GLY A 22 8.41 6.66 -3.20
N TRP A 23 9.13 6.20 -2.17
CA TRP A 23 9.60 4.82 -2.01
C TRP A 23 8.46 3.81 -1.87
N SER A 24 7.37 4.22 -1.22
CA SER A 24 6.16 3.42 -1.02
C SER A 24 5.20 3.43 -2.23
N GLY A 25 5.47 4.25 -3.24
CA GLY A 25 4.64 4.32 -4.44
C GLY A 25 4.67 2.99 -5.20
N PRO A 26 3.51 2.36 -5.51
CA PRO A 26 3.43 1.05 -6.17
C PRO A 26 3.85 1.19 -7.64
N ARG A 27 5.16 1.25 -7.90
CA ARG A 27 5.69 1.65 -9.21
C ARG A 27 6.43 0.56 -9.97
N GLY A 28 6.60 -0.62 -9.42
CA GLY A 28 7.49 -1.63 -10.04
C GLY A 28 6.75 -2.81 -10.65
N LEU A 29 5.73 -3.31 -9.95
CA LEU A 29 5.24 -4.67 -10.21
C LEU A 29 4.62 -4.83 -11.60
N ALA A 30 3.71 -3.93 -11.99
CA ALA A 30 3.04 -4.01 -13.28
C ALA A 30 4.04 -3.90 -14.45
N SER A 31 5.00 -2.98 -14.39
CA SER A 31 5.99 -2.79 -15.45
C SER A 31 7.01 -3.92 -15.53
N VAL A 32 7.47 -4.45 -14.39
CA VAL A 32 8.40 -5.59 -14.34
C VAL A 32 7.71 -6.86 -14.83
N VAL A 33 6.47 -7.12 -14.41
CA VAL A 33 5.68 -8.27 -14.89
C VAL A 33 5.38 -8.14 -16.38
N LEU A 34 5.01 -6.95 -16.86
CA LEU A 34 4.79 -6.69 -18.29
C LEU A 34 6.06 -6.92 -19.13
N LEU A 35 7.21 -6.41 -18.67
CA LEU A 35 8.50 -6.65 -19.31
C LEU A 35 8.84 -8.15 -19.32
N PHE A 36 8.55 -8.85 -18.23
CA PHE A 36 8.77 -10.28 -18.13
C PHE A 36 7.91 -11.07 -19.12
N ILE A 37 6.62 -10.75 -19.22
CA ILE A 37 5.70 -11.34 -20.21
C ILE A 37 6.19 -11.05 -21.64
N ALA A 38 6.61 -9.82 -21.92
CA ALA A 38 7.12 -9.45 -23.26
C ALA A 38 8.40 -10.22 -23.65
N VAL A 39 9.28 -10.50 -22.69
CA VAL A 39 10.50 -11.31 -22.92
C VAL A 39 10.16 -12.79 -23.07
N GLU A 40 9.17 -13.31 -22.33
CA GLU A 40 8.70 -14.69 -22.48
C GLU A 40 8.04 -14.94 -23.86
N GLU A 41 7.28 -13.97 -24.35
CA GLU A 41 6.61 -14.03 -25.66
C GLU A 41 7.60 -14.04 -26.83
N ALA A 42 8.80 -13.47 -26.64
CA ALA A 42 9.88 -13.44 -27.62
C ALA A 42 10.56 -14.83 -27.75
N LYS A 43 9.88 -15.77 -28.40
CA LYS A 43 10.38 -17.13 -28.65
C LYS A 43 11.49 -17.14 -29.72
N GLY A 44 12.57 -17.89 -29.49
CA GLY A 44 13.59 -18.18 -30.51
C GLY A 44 15.06 -18.18 -30.08
N ILE A 45 15.35 -17.98 -28.79
CA ILE A 45 16.74 -17.90 -28.29
C ILE A 45 17.19 -19.27 -27.73
N PRO A 46 18.32 -19.83 -28.18
CA PRO A 46 18.91 -21.03 -27.58
C PRO A 46 19.25 -20.76 -26.09
N GLY A 47 18.82 -21.63 -25.17
CA GLY A 47 19.05 -21.46 -23.72
C GLY A 47 17.94 -20.74 -22.95
N LEU A 48 16.74 -20.60 -23.55
CA LEU A 48 15.58 -19.92 -22.97
C LEU A 48 15.18 -20.44 -21.58
N GLU A 49 15.34 -21.73 -21.31
CA GLU A 49 14.93 -22.36 -20.05
C GLU A 49 15.73 -21.81 -18.85
N THR A 50 17.05 -21.69 -18.98
CA THR A 50 17.93 -21.12 -17.96
C THR A 50 17.64 -19.63 -17.75
N ILE A 51 17.40 -18.90 -18.85
CA ILE A 51 17.07 -17.47 -18.80
C ILE A 51 15.73 -17.26 -18.08
N ASN A 52 14.70 -18.04 -18.42
CA ASN A 52 13.40 -17.97 -17.77
C ASN A 52 13.51 -18.26 -16.28
N LEU A 53 14.20 -19.33 -15.87
CA LEU A 53 14.42 -19.64 -14.45
C LEU A 53 15.14 -18.51 -13.70
N ALA A 54 16.20 -17.96 -14.28
CA ALA A 54 16.94 -16.86 -13.68
C ALA A 54 16.08 -15.61 -13.51
N VAL A 55 15.30 -15.26 -14.53
CA VAL A 55 14.47 -14.06 -14.50
C VAL A 55 13.29 -14.22 -13.55
N ILE A 56 12.57 -15.35 -13.55
CA ILE A 56 11.49 -15.63 -12.58
C ILE A 56 12.02 -15.53 -11.15
N THR A 57 13.15 -16.17 -10.87
CA THR A 57 13.76 -16.18 -9.53
C THR A 57 14.17 -14.77 -9.11
N THR A 58 14.79 -14.00 -10.02
CA THR A 58 15.22 -12.62 -9.74
C THR A 58 14.04 -11.70 -9.49
N VAL A 59 12.97 -11.83 -10.28
CA VAL A 59 11.72 -11.08 -10.09
C VAL A 59 11.11 -11.42 -8.73
N LEU A 60 10.96 -12.71 -8.40
CA LEU A 60 10.41 -13.14 -7.10
C LEU A 60 11.21 -12.59 -5.91
N ILE A 61 12.54 -12.68 -5.95
CA ILE A 61 13.42 -12.14 -4.90
C ILE A 61 13.25 -10.62 -4.79
N SER A 62 13.20 -9.91 -5.91
CA SER A 62 13.01 -8.46 -5.94
C SER A 62 11.68 -8.04 -5.31
N ILE A 63 10.59 -8.73 -5.67
CA ILE A 63 9.25 -8.48 -5.12
C ILE A 63 9.24 -8.70 -3.60
N PHE A 64 9.80 -9.82 -3.14
CA PHE A 64 9.89 -10.13 -1.71
C PHE A 64 10.73 -9.11 -0.94
N ALA A 65 11.93 -8.78 -1.44
CA ALA A 65 12.80 -7.80 -0.82
C ALA A 65 12.14 -6.42 -0.75
N HIS A 66 11.42 -6.03 -1.79
CA HIS A 66 10.69 -4.75 -1.84
C HIS A 66 9.50 -4.75 -0.87
N GLY A 67 8.75 -5.85 -0.78
CA GLY A 67 7.65 -6.01 0.17
C GLY A 67 8.10 -5.91 1.63
N ILE A 68 9.23 -6.55 1.99
CA ILE A 68 9.84 -6.44 3.32
C ILE A 68 10.29 -5.00 3.59
N SER A 69 10.89 -4.35 2.59
CA SER A 69 11.35 -2.95 2.68
C SER A 69 10.21 -1.96 2.86
N ALA A 70 9.02 -2.24 2.32
CA ALA A 70 7.84 -1.39 2.50
C ALA A 70 7.33 -1.42 3.95
N GLY A 71 7.30 -2.60 4.58
CA GLY A 71 6.90 -2.75 5.98
C GLY A 71 7.86 -2.06 6.95
N SER A 72 9.17 -2.20 6.75
CA SER A 72 10.17 -1.53 7.59
C SER A 72 10.18 -0.02 7.38
N ALA A 73 10.01 0.45 6.14
CA ALA A 73 9.90 1.87 5.83
C ALA A 73 8.65 2.49 6.50
N GLY A 74 7.53 1.77 6.56
CA GLY A 74 6.31 2.23 7.23
C GLY A 74 6.53 2.46 8.72
N ASN A 75 7.12 1.49 9.43
CA ASN A 75 7.47 1.64 10.84
C ASN A 75 8.46 2.79 11.09
N TRP A 76 9.44 2.96 10.20
CA TRP A 76 10.39 4.07 10.29
C TRP A 76 9.71 5.43 10.09
N TYR A 77 8.84 5.54 9.09
CA TYR A 77 8.07 6.76 8.83
C TYR A 77 7.13 7.10 9.97
N SER A 78 6.41 6.13 10.54
CA SER A 78 5.55 6.35 11.72
C SER A 78 6.32 6.94 12.90
N ARG A 79 7.58 6.53 13.11
CA ARG A 79 8.45 7.09 14.17
C ARG A 79 8.87 8.52 13.89
N ILE A 80 9.13 8.86 12.62
CA ILE A 80 9.46 10.23 12.22
C ILE A 80 8.25 11.14 12.41
N VAL A 81 7.07 10.73 11.93
CA VAL A 81 5.82 11.50 12.11
C VAL A 81 5.50 11.66 13.60
N ALA A 82 5.70 10.61 14.41
CA ALA A 82 5.51 10.67 15.87
C ALA A 82 6.44 11.66 16.59
N ALA A 83 7.57 12.04 15.99
CA ALA A 83 8.52 13.01 16.53
C ALA A 83 8.32 14.45 15.99
N LEU A 84 7.47 14.65 14.97
CA LEU A 84 7.17 15.98 14.43
C LEU A 84 6.23 16.77 15.38
N PRO A 85 6.35 18.12 15.43
CA PRO A 85 5.48 18.97 16.23
C PRO A 85 4.02 18.93 15.73
N ASP A 86 3.06 19.21 16.63
CA ASP A 86 1.63 19.00 16.35
C ASP A 86 1.03 19.93 15.27
N ASP A 87 1.73 21.01 14.92
CA ASP A 87 1.37 21.93 13.83
C ASP A 87 1.87 21.46 12.45
N ALA A 88 2.61 20.36 12.40
CA ALA A 88 3.17 19.81 11.17
C ALA A 88 2.06 19.42 10.18
N PRO A 89 2.20 19.76 8.88
CA PRO A 89 1.20 19.45 7.86
C PRO A 89 0.90 17.94 7.73
N GLU A 90 1.83 17.07 8.14
CA GLU A 90 1.69 15.61 8.21
C GLU A 90 0.70 15.13 9.27
N ARG A 91 0.44 15.94 10.31
CA ARG A 91 -0.48 15.63 11.43
C ARG A 91 -1.84 16.27 11.28
N ARG A 92 -2.08 17.02 10.20
CA ARG A 92 -3.40 17.60 9.95
C ARG A 92 -4.44 16.50 9.94
N GLU A 93 -5.38 16.62 10.86
CA GLU A 93 -6.50 15.70 10.97
C GLU A 93 -7.22 15.67 9.61
N VAL A 94 -7.15 14.53 8.93
CA VAL A 94 -7.90 14.33 7.70
C VAL A 94 -9.34 14.19 8.13
N LYS A 95 -10.11 15.29 8.01
CA LYS A 95 -11.57 15.27 8.12
C LYS A 95 -12.04 14.24 7.09
N GLU A 96 -12.36 13.03 7.54
CA GLU A 96 -12.79 11.92 6.68
C GLU A 96 -13.98 12.39 5.84
N LEU A 97 -13.72 12.79 4.60
CA LEU A 97 -14.74 13.25 3.66
C LEU A 97 -15.45 12.07 2.96
N LEU A 98 -15.16 10.85 3.39
CA LEU A 98 -15.86 9.65 2.94
C LEU A 98 -16.36 8.92 4.18
N PRO A 99 -17.68 8.68 4.32
CA PRO A 99 -18.16 7.80 5.36
C PRO A 99 -17.52 6.44 5.10
N VAL A 100 -16.59 6.03 5.95
CA VAL A 100 -16.25 4.61 6.13
C VAL A 100 -17.58 3.89 6.14
N HIS A 101 -17.80 3.03 5.15
CA HIS A 101 -19.11 2.45 4.90
C HIS A 101 -19.57 1.75 6.19
N LYS A 102 -20.41 2.44 6.97
CA LYS A 102 -20.99 1.97 8.24
C LYS A 102 -21.92 0.79 8.03
N GLY A 103 -21.96 0.20 6.83
CA GLY A 103 -22.82 -0.93 6.48
C GLY A 103 -22.57 -2.15 7.36
N PHE A 104 -21.30 -2.43 7.70
CA PHE A 104 -20.98 -3.60 8.53
C PHE A 104 -21.39 -3.40 10.00
N VAL A 105 -21.08 -2.24 10.57
CA VAL A 105 -21.37 -1.92 11.99
C VAL A 105 -22.89 -1.70 12.22
N VAL A 106 -23.60 -1.11 11.26
CA VAL A 106 -25.06 -0.93 11.35
C VAL A 106 -25.79 -2.27 11.20
N ALA A 107 -25.35 -3.16 10.30
CA ALA A 107 -25.94 -4.48 10.16
C ALA A 107 -25.74 -5.33 11.43
N GLU A 108 -24.58 -5.24 12.07
CA GLU A 108 -24.27 -5.95 13.31
C GLU A 108 -25.11 -5.43 14.50
N SER A 109 -25.20 -4.11 14.66
CA SER A 109 -26.04 -3.50 15.71
C SER A 109 -27.54 -3.78 15.53
N MET A 110 -28.03 -3.79 14.28
CA MET A 110 -29.43 -4.17 13.98
C MET A 110 -29.71 -5.64 14.30
N ASN A 111 -28.77 -6.55 13.98
CA ASN A 111 -28.93 -7.97 14.23
C ASN A 111 -28.87 -8.29 15.73
N MET A 112 -28.00 -7.61 16.50
CA MET A 112 -27.95 -7.74 17.96
C MET A 112 -29.25 -7.27 18.62
N ASN A 113 -29.78 -6.11 18.23
CA ASN A 113 -31.01 -5.58 18.82
C ASN A 113 -32.23 -6.44 18.47
N SER A 114 -32.28 -7.03 17.27
CA SER A 114 -33.34 -7.97 16.89
C SER A 114 -33.33 -9.25 17.73
N ARG A 115 -32.14 -9.79 18.03
CA ARG A 115 -31.98 -10.98 18.88
C ARG A 115 -32.33 -10.72 20.34
N GLU A 116 -31.95 -9.55 20.87
CA GLU A 116 -32.29 -9.16 22.25
C GLU A 116 -33.81 -8.99 22.42
N ASN A 117 -34.48 -8.37 21.44
CA ASN A 117 -35.94 -8.21 21.46
C ASN A 117 -36.68 -9.54 21.28
N ALA A 118 -36.16 -10.48 20.48
CA ALA A 118 -36.71 -11.83 20.37
C ALA A 118 -36.59 -12.62 21.68
N ALA A 119 -35.49 -12.45 22.42
CA ALA A 119 -35.28 -13.08 23.72
C ALA A 119 -36.24 -12.53 24.78
N LYS A 120 -36.43 -11.21 24.84
CA LYS A 120 -37.36 -10.56 25.78
C LYS A 120 -38.84 -10.86 25.51
N ARG A 121 -39.20 -11.22 24.27
CA ARG A 121 -40.59 -11.53 23.90
C ARG A 121 -41.04 -12.93 24.32
N ASN A 122 -40.09 -13.83 24.59
CA ASN A 122 -40.35 -15.23 24.97
C ASN A 122 -40.06 -15.52 26.46
N SER A 123 -39.85 -14.49 27.28
CA SER A 123 -39.76 -14.56 28.75
C SER A 123 -40.96 -13.89 29.38
#